data_AF-A0A363NNB9-F1
#
_entry.id   AF-A0A363NNB9-F1
#
_cell.length_a   1.000
_cell.length_b   1.000
_cell.length_c   1.000
_cell.angle_alpha   90.00
_cell.angle_beta   90.00
_cell.angle_gamma   90.00
#
_symmetry.space_group_name_H-M   'P 1'
#
loop_
_entity.id
_entity.type
_entity.pdbx_description
1 polymer ?
#
loop_
_entity_poly.entity_id
_entity_poly.type
_entity_poly.pdbx_seq_one_letter_code
_entity_poly.pdbx_strand_id
1 'polypeptide(L)'
;MKKILITFGTRPLAMRIAKKLAGKFEVLYASSEEIPELLLKSGNYVSIPKGLLPTFAHEVLKLSLDQQVDYVLPLGGFELEPLAEAKVLFDEYQIAVLVPDKDILDAFPIIENPPVDLPYVLLSKGDNLLGDDVAENTLDGLLVRSDSEEDFALVCVSK
;
A
#
# COMPACT_ATOMS: atom_id res chain seq x y z
N MET A 1 -10.52 -6.56 14.33
CA MET A 1 -9.12 -6.43 13.86
C MET A 1 -9.20 -5.69 12.53
N LYS A 2 -8.36 -4.69 12.29
CA LYS A 2 -8.40 -3.96 11.02
C LYS A 2 -7.81 -4.80 9.89
N LYS A 3 -8.26 -4.57 8.66
CA LYS A 3 -7.83 -5.28 7.45
C LYS A 3 -7.07 -4.36 6.50
N ILE A 4 -5.98 -4.86 5.95
CA ILE A 4 -5.16 -4.16 4.97
C ILE A 4 -5.06 -4.96 3.66
N LEU A 5 -5.40 -4.31 2.55
CA LEU A 5 -5.18 -4.80 1.20
C LEU A 5 -3.78 -4.36 0.75
N ILE A 6 -2.90 -5.31 0.40
CA ILE A 6 -1.56 -5.02 -0.12
C ILE A 6 -1.51 -5.44 -1.59
N THR A 7 -1.32 -4.50 -2.51
CA THR A 7 -1.15 -4.81 -3.94
C THR A 7 0.25 -5.37 -4.21
N PHE A 8 0.49 -5.90 -5.42
CA PHE A 8 1.71 -6.65 -5.73
C PHE A 8 1.98 -7.78 -4.70
N GLY A 9 0.91 -8.38 -4.18
CA GLY A 9 0.94 -9.25 -3.01
C GLY A 9 1.76 -10.54 -3.16
N THR A 10 2.11 -10.92 -4.39
CA THR A 10 3.00 -12.03 -4.71
C THR A 10 4.48 -11.65 -4.68
N ARG A 11 4.82 -10.36 -4.54
CA ARG A 11 6.21 -9.89 -4.53
C ARG A 11 6.84 -9.98 -3.14
N PRO A 12 8.18 -10.16 -3.07
CA PRO A 12 8.89 -10.25 -1.80
C PRO A 12 8.67 -9.05 -0.86
N LEU A 13 8.56 -7.82 -1.39
CA LEU A 13 8.30 -6.64 -0.56
C LEU A 13 6.96 -6.76 0.18
N ALA A 14 5.88 -7.09 -0.52
CA ALA A 14 4.55 -7.28 0.08
C ALA A 14 4.58 -8.33 1.19
N MET A 15 5.24 -9.47 0.95
CA MET A 15 5.36 -10.55 1.95
C MET A 15 6.16 -10.10 3.19
N ARG A 16 7.21 -9.30 3.03
CA ARG A 16 7.99 -8.76 4.16
C ARG A 16 7.15 -7.79 5.00
N ILE A 17 6.40 -6.89 4.36
CA ILE A 17 5.53 -5.94 5.04
C ILE A 17 4.40 -6.67 5.75
N ALA A 18 3.74 -7.61 5.08
CA ALA A 18 2.68 -8.42 5.68
C ALA A 18 3.15 -9.21 6.92
N LYS A 19 4.38 -9.75 6.89
CA LYS A 19 4.97 -10.42 8.06
C LYS A 19 5.14 -9.47 9.25
N LYS A 20 5.48 -8.20 9.02
CA LYS A 20 5.59 -7.19 10.09
C LYS A 20 4.22 -6.75 10.62
N LEU A 21 3.19 -6.76 9.77
CA LEU A 21 1.80 -6.47 10.13
C LEU A 21 1.09 -7.64 10.82
N ALA A 22 1.67 -8.84 10.77
CA ALA A 22 1.10 -10.05 11.35
C ALA A 22 0.81 -9.87 12.84
N GLY A 23 -0.41 -10.20 13.25
CA GLY A 23 -0.88 -10.02 14.64
C GLY A 23 -1.48 -8.65 14.94
N LYS A 24 -1.26 -7.63 14.09
CA LYS A 24 -1.93 -6.31 14.17
C LYS A 24 -3.07 -6.18 13.14
N PHE A 25 -2.89 -6.73 11.95
CA PHE A 25 -3.86 -6.65 10.85
C PHE A 25 -4.22 -8.02 10.25
N GLU A 26 -5.44 -8.13 9.73
CA GLU A 26 -5.77 -9.13 8.72
C GLU A 26 -5.23 -8.65 7.37
N VAL A 27 -4.46 -9.49 6.67
CA VAL A 27 -3.82 -9.10 5.40
C VAL A 27 -4.52 -9.79 4.24
N LEU A 28 -5.01 -8.99 3.30
CA LEU A 28 -5.50 -9.41 2.00
C LEU A 28 -4.47 -9.03 0.94
N TYR A 29 -4.06 -9.99 0.12
CA TYR A 29 -3.12 -9.76 -0.97
C TYR A 29 -3.89 -9.54 -2.28
N ALA A 30 -3.50 -8.54 -3.06
CA ALA A 30 -3.96 -8.41 -4.42
C ALA A 30 -2.81 -8.28 -5.40
N SER A 31 -2.99 -8.77 -6.63
CA SER A 31 -2.00 -8.57 -7.69
C SER A 31 -2.68 -8.50 -9.05
N SER A 32 -2.13 -7.65 -9.92
CA SER A 32 -2.44 -7.66 -11.35
C SER A 32 -1.53 -8.60 -12.15
N GLU A 33 -0.54 -9.17 -11.49
CA GLU A 33 0.32 -10.23 -12.01
C GLU A 33 -0.35 -11.60 -11.83
N GLU A 34 0.19 -12.61 -12.53
CA GLU A 34 -0.30 -13.97 -12.39
C GLU A 34 -0.14 -14.46 -10.94
N ILE A 35 -1.26 -14.91 -10.36
CA ILE A 35 -1.30 -15.51 -9.03
C ILE A 35 -1.48 -17.02 -9.20
N PRO A 36 -0.58 -17.86 -8.65
CA PRO A 36 -0.76 -19.30 -8.66
C PRO A 36 -2.13 -19.71 -8.10
N GLU A 37 -2.83 -20.65 -8.76
CA GLU A 37 -4.16 -21.10 -8.34
C GLU A 37 -4.23 -21.55 -6.87
N LEU A 38 -3.14 -22.15 -6.37
CA LEU A 38 -3.06 -22.59 -4.99
C LEU A 38 -3.20 -21.42 -4.00
N LEU A 39 -2.61 -20.27 -4.33
CA LEU A 39 -2.72 -19.06 -3.51
C LEU A 39 -4.11 -18.44 -3.62
N LEU A 40 -4.71 -18.42 -4.82
CA LEU A 40 -6.11 -17.98 -5.00
C LEU A 40 -7.06 -18.83 -4.15
N LYS A 41 -6.88 -20.16 -4.13
CA LYS A 41 -7.69 -21.09 -3.32
C LYS A 41 -7.51 -20.92 -1.81
N SER A 42 -6.46 -20.24 -1.35
CA SER A 42 -6.27 -19.93 0.08
C SER A 42 -7.26 -18.89 0.61
N GLY A 43 -7.91 -18.12 -0.27
CA GLY A 43 -8.85 -17.06 0.09
C GLY A 43 -8.20 -15.71 0.44
N ASN A 44 -6.88 -15.67 0.67
CA ASN A 44 -6.16 -14.45 1.04
C ASN A 44 -5.54 -13.72 -0.15
N TYR A 45 -5.70 -14.22 -1.38
CA TYR A 45 -5.18 -13.63 -2.61
C TYR A 45 -6.31 -13.35 -3.59
N VAL A 46 -6.29 -12.16 -4.19
CA VAL A 46 -7.30 -11.71 -5.16
C VAL A 46 -6.61 -11.11 -6.38
N SER A 47 -7.13 -11.39 -7.57
CA SER A 47 -6.68 -10.74 -8.80
C SER A 47 -7.34 -9.37 -8.96
N ILE A 48 -6.55 -8.37 -9.36
CA ILE A 48 -7.02 -7.00 -9.66
C ILE A 48 -6.56 -6.58 -11.07
N PRO A 49 -7.23 -5.60 -11.71
CA PRO A 49 -6.74 -5.04 -12.97
C PRO A 49 -5.37 -4.36 -12.82
N LYS A 50 -4.69 -4.12 -13.95
CA LYS A 50 -3.44 -3.33 -13.96
C LYS A 50 -3.73 -1.87 -13.58
N GLY A 51 -2.84 -1.26 -12.80
CA GLY A 51 -2.97 0.12 -12.30
C GLY A 51 -3.22 1.19 -13.37
N LEU A 52 -2.68 1.01 -14.57
CA LEU A 52 -2.86 1.94 -15.70
C LEU A 52 -4.23 1.84 -16.39
N LEU A 53 -5.09 0.89 -16.01
CA LEU A 53 -6.43 0.79 -16.57
C LEU A 53 -7.35 1.84 -15.93
N PRO A 54 -8.19 2.55 -16.71
CA PRO A 54 -9.09 3.58 -16.17
C PRO A 54 -10.03 3.09 -15.06
N THR A 55 -10.34 1.79 -15.04
CA THR A 55 -11.22 1.18 -14.04
C THR A 55 -10.49 0.75 -12.77
N PHE A 56 -9.16 0.87 -12.70
CA PHE A 56 -8.35 0.31 -11.62
C PHE A 56 -8.79 0.78 -10.23
N ALA A 57 -8.82 2.09 -10.00
CA ALA A 57 -9.20 2.65 -8.70
C ALA A 57 -10.62 2.24 -8.29
N HIS A 58 -11.56 2.18 -9.24
CA HIS A 58 -12.93 1.73 -8.98
C HIS A 58 -13.01 0.25 -8.62
N GLU A 59 -12.26 -0.61 -9.29
CA GLU A 59 -12.22 -2.05 -8.98
C GLU A 59 -11.53 -2.30 -7.63
N VAL A 60 -10.47 -1.57 -7.29
CA VAL A 60 -9.81 -1.63 -5.97
C VAL A 60 -10.75 -1.13 -4.86
N LEU A 61 -11.50 -0.05 -5.10
CA LEU A 61 -12.50 0.46 -4.16
C LEU A 61 -13.61 -0.57 -3.93
N LYS A 62 -14.18 -1.11 -5.00
CA LYS A 62 -15.20 -2.15 -4.93
C LYS A 62 -14.70 -3.37 -4.15
N LEU A 63 -13.49 -3.86 -4.46
CA LEU A 63 -12.86 -4.94 -3.72
C LEU A 63 -12.72 -4.61 -2.23
N SER A 64 -12.30 -3.37 -1.92
CA SER A 64 -12.12 -2.91 -0.55
C SER A 64 -13.44 -2.88 0.22
N LEU A 65 -14.54 -2.46 -0.42
CA LEU A 65 -15.89 -2.50 0.15
C LEU A 65 -16.37 -3.94 0.37
N ASP A 66 -16.25 -4.80 -0.65
CA ASP A 66 -16.69 -6.20 -0.60
C ASP A 66 -15.95 -7.00 0.48
N GLN A 67 -14.68 -6.66 0.73
CA GLN A 67 -13.81 -7.35 1.69
C GLN A 67 -13.69 -6.64 3.04
N GLN A 68 -14.36 -5.49 3.22
CA GLN A 68 -14.30 -4.67 4.44
C GLN A 68 -12.86 -4.29 4.81
N VAL A 69 -12.12 -3.78 3.84
CA VAL A 69 -10.73 -3.33 3.99
C VAL A 69 -10.71 -1.94 4.64
N ASP A 70 -9.88 -1.76 5.66
CA ASP A 70 -9.67 -0.45 6.30
C ASP A 70 -8.52 0.33 5.64
N TYR A 71 -7.52 -0.37 5.10
CA TYR A 71 -6.32 0.24 4.50
C TYR A 71 -5.97 -0.38 3.16
N VAL A 72 -5.63 0.45 2.17
CA VAL A 72 -5.07 0.00 0.89
C VAL A 72 -3.62 0.44 0.80
N LEU A 73 -2.69 -0.52 0.75
CA LEU A 73 -1.28 -0.28 0.52
C LEU A 73 -0.92 -0.62 -0.94
N PRO A 74 -0.86 0.39 -1.83
CA PRO A 74 -0.33 0.18 -3.16
C PRO A 74 1.19 0.03 -3.10
N LEU A 75 1.72 -1.05 -3.70
CA LEU A 75 3.15 -1.26 -3.84
C LEU A 75 3.63 -1.16 -5.28
N GLY A 76 2.76 -1.16 -6.29
CA GLY A 76 3.16 -0.93 -7.67
C GLY A 76 3.36 0.57 -7.95
N GLY A 77 4.50 0.97 -8.51
CA GLY A 77 4.76 2.38 -8.82
C GLY A 77 3.69 3.02 -9.71
N PHE A 78 3.15 2.28 -10.69
CA PHE A 78 2.09 2.75 -11.59
C PHE A 78 0.67 2.72 -10.97
N GLU A 79 0.53 2.22 -9.74
CA GLU A 79 -0.74 2.21 -8.99
C GLU A 79 -0.88 3.44 -8.11
N LEU A 80 0.23 4.11 -7.80
CA LEU A 80 0.30 5.24 -6.87
C LEU A 80 -0.55 6.42 -7.34
N GLU A 81 -0.32 6.90 -8.56
CA GLU A 81 -1.02 8.07 -9.09
C GLU A 81 -2.54 7.86 -9.23
N PRO A 82 -3.05 6.78 -9.86
CA PRO A 82 -4.49 6.53 -9.93
C PRO A 82 -5.17 6.43 -8.56
N LEU A 83 -4.48 5.89 -7.55
CA LEU A 83 -5.02 5.77 -6.20
C LEU A 83 -4.91 7.06 -5.39
N ALA A 84 -3.87 7.88 -5.63
CA ALA A 84 -3.77 9.22 -5.05
C ALA A 84 -4.89 10.12 -5.59
N GLU A 85 -5.20 10.06 -6.89
CA GLU A 85 -6.32 10.80 -7.48
C GLU A 85 -7.69 10.36 -6.91
N ALA A 86 -7.85 9.06 -6.66
CA ALA A 86 -9.09 8.50 -6.13
C ALA A 86 -9.20 8.57 -4.59
N LYS A 87 -8.16 9.04 -3.88
CA LYS A 87 -8.07 8.95 -2.41
C LYS A 87 -9.28 9.56 -1.68
N VAL A 88 -9.76 10.71 -2.15
CA VAL A 88 -10.98 11.36 -1.61
C VAL A 88 -12.19 10.44 -1.68
N LEU A 89 -12.37 9.70 -2.77
CA LEU A 89 -13.47 8.76 -2.93
C LEU A 89 -13.35 7.59 -1.94
N PHE A 90 -12.15 7.10 -1.66
CA PHE A 90 -11.95 6.05 -0.65
C PHE A 90 -12.22 6.56 0.78
N ASP A 91 -11.82 7.80 1.09
CA ASP A 91 -12.06 8.45 2.37
C ASP A 91 -13.56 8.59 2.68
N GLU A 92 -14.43 8.78 1.67
CA GLU A 92 -15.90 8.79 1.84
C GLU A 92 -16.44 7.48 2.46
N TYR A 93 -15.74 6.37 2.26
CA TYR A 93 -16.07 5.04 2.80
C TYR A 93 -15.18 4.65 3.98
N GLN A 94 -14.41 5.59 4.55
CA GLN A 94 -13.50 5.35 5.67
C GLN A 94 -12.37 4.35 5.34
N ILE A 95 -11.98 4.25 4.08
CA ILE A 95 -10.88 3.40 3.62
C ILE A 95 -9.65 4.29 3.41
N ALA A 96 -8.58 4.05 4.17
CA ALA A 96 -7.36 4.83 4.06
C ALA A 96 -6.45 4.27 2.96
N VAL A 97 -6.21 5.06 1.92
CA VAL A 97 -5.23 4.72 0.87
C VAL A 97 -3.85 5.22 1.31
N LEU A 98 -2.92 4.29 1.48
CA LEU A 98 -1.57 4.53 1.97
C LEU A 98 -0.65 4.99 0.83
N VAL A 99 -0.94 6.17 0.31
CA VAL A 99 -0.15 6.89 -0.70
C VAL A 99 -0.25 8.40 -0.40
N PRO A 100 0.82 9.20 -0.63
CA PRO A 100 0.72 10.65 -0.46
C PRO A 100 -0.36 11.24 -1.35
N ASP A 101 -0.87 12.42 -0.96
CA ASP A 101 -1.77 13.18 -1.81
C ASP A 101 -1.08 13.53 -3.14
N LYS A 102 -1.86 13.66 -4.22
CA LYS A 102 -1.34 13.78 -5.59
C LYS A 102 -0.32 14.91 -5.76
N ASP A 103 -0.57 16.06 -5.15
CA ASP A 103 0.32 17.23 -5.18
C ASP A 103 1.66 16.98 -4.49
N ILE A 104 1.65 16.21 -3.39
CA ILE A 104 2.87 15.78 -2.71
C ILE A 104 3.59 14.73 -3.56
N LEU A 105 2.85 13.71 -4.03
CA LEU A 105 3.37 12.58 -4.80
C LEU A 105 4.17 13.03 -6.04
N ASP A 106 3.70 14.06 -6.75
CA ASP A 106 4.33 14.57 -7.98
C ASP A 106 5.75 15.10 -7.79
N ALA A 107 6.08 15.53 -6.57
CA ALA A 107 7.41 16.01 -6.20
C ALA A 107 8.15 15.07 -5.23
N PHE A 108 7.51 13.97 -4.81
CA PHE A 108 8.04 13.13 -3.74
C PHE A 108 9.13 12.17 -4.26
N PRO A 109 10.25 12.02 -3.54
CA PRO A 109 11.26 11.03 -3.90
C PRO A 109 10.70 9.60 -3.86
N ILE A 110 10.99 8.80 -4.89
CA ILE A 110 10.57 7.39 -4.98
C ILE A 110 11.79 6.49 -5.08
N ILE A 111 11.82 5.44 -4.27
CA ILE A 111 12.79 4.32 -4.34
C ILE A 111 12.04 3.10 -4.86
N GLU A 112 12.38 2.69 -6.07
CA GLU A 112 11.88 1.45 -6.66
C GLU A 112 12.76 0.25 -6.27
N ASN A 113 12.12 -0.89 -5.98
CA ASN A 113 12.79 -2.15 -5.64
C ASN A 113 13.89 -1.99 -4.56
N PRO A 114 13.53 -1.51 -3.37
CA PRO A 114 14.50 -1.23 -2.32
C PRO A 114 15.29 -2.50 -1.92
N PRO A 115 16.55 -2.33 -1.47
CA PRO A 115 17.25 -3.33 -0.66
C PRO A 115 16.39 -3.92 0.47
N VAL A 116 16.65 -5.18 0.81
CA VAL A 116 15.83 -5.98 1.75
C VAL A 116 15.92 -5.47 3.18
N ASP A 117 17.05 -4.87 3.54
CA ASP A 117 17.48 -4.44 4.86
C ASP A 117 17.13 -2.98 5.19
N LEU A 118 16.48 -2.26 4.27
CA LEU A 118 16.05 -0.90 4.52
C LEU A 118 14.99 -0.82 5.63
N PRO A 119 15.15 0.10 6.61
CA PRO A 119 14.19 0.29 7.69
C PRO A 119 12.95 1.02 7.16
N TYR A 120 11.89 0.27 6.87
CA TYR A 120 10.63 0.85 6.44
C TYR A 120 9.78 1.36 7.62
N VAL A 121 9.08 2.46 7.39
CA VAL A 121 7.92 2.91 8.17
C VAL A 121 6.68 2.86 7.28
N LEU A 122 5.52 2.53 7.85
CA LEU A 122 4.25 2.58 7.12
C LEU A 122 3.37 3.59 7.82
N LEU A 123 3.20 4.75 7.20
CA LEU A 123 2.48 5.85 7.84
C LEU A 123 1.05 5.94 7.32
N SER A 124 0.13 6.27 8.22
CA SER A 124 -1.20 6.73 7.87
C SER A 124 -1.59 7.94 8.71
N LYS A 125 -1.68 9.12 8.09
CA LYS A 125 -2.02 10.40 8.75
C LYS A 125 -1.24 10.64 10.06
N GLY A 126 0.03 10.21 10.11
CA GLY A 126 0.93 10.33 11.27
C GLY A 126 1.06 9.11 12.17
N ASP A 127 0.20 8.11 12.03
CA ASP A 127 0.32 6.85 12.76
C ASP A 127 1.28 5.89 12.04
N ASN A 128 2.29 5.36 12.74
CA ASN A 128 3.12 4.29 12.20
C ASN A 128 2.44 2.93 12.39
N LEU A 129 1.92 2.36 11.31
CA LEU A 129 1.20 1.09 11.32
C LEU A 129 2.13 -0.13 11.54
N LEU A 130 3.44 0.00 11.32
CA LEU A 130 4.42 -1.06 11.62
C LEU A 130 4.97 -0.96 13.04
N GLY A 131 5.09 0.25 13.56
CA GLY A 131 5.62 0.55 14.89
C GLY A 131 4.53 0.79 15.94
N ASP A 132 4.96 1.31 17.08
CA ASP A 132 4.08 1.86 18.13
C ASP A 132 4.36 3.36 18.35
N ASP A 133 5.20 3.95 17.50
CA ASP A 133 5.57 5.36 17.47
C ASP A 133 4.62 6.17 16.58
N VAL A 134 4.49 7.46 16.88
CA VAL A 134 3.79 8.44 16.04
C VAL A 134 4.85 9.23 15.28
N ALA A 135 4.70 9.31 13.96
CA ALA A 135 5.55 10.16 13.15
C ALA A 135 5.05 11.61 13.23
N GLU A 136 5.96 12.58 13.29
CA GLU A 136 5.59 14.00 13.27
C GLU A 136 4.97 14.44 11.92
N ASN A 137 5.22 13.67 10.86
CA ASN A 137 4.65 13.93 9.54
C ASN A 137 3.27 13.27 9.39
N THR A 138 2.40 13.84 8.54
CA THR A 138 1.06 13.28 8.27
C THR A 138 1.02 12.52 6.94
N LEU A 139 2.16 12.01 6.46
CA LEU A 139 2.23 11.31 5.18
C LEU A 139 1.52 9.96 5.26
N ASP A 140 1.08 9.51 4.09
CA ASP A 140 0.49 8.19 3.90
C ASP A 140 1.41 7.36 2.99
N GLY A 141 1.74 6.14 3.38
CA GLY A 141 2.48 5.20 2.53
C GLY A 141 3.64 4.48 3.18
N LEU A 142 4.25 3.57 2.40
CA LEU A 142 5.45 2.85 2.78
C LEU A 142 6.67 3.69 2.48
N LEU A 143 7.39 4.12 3.51
CA LEU A 143 8.47 5.08 3.38
C LEU A 143 9.77 4.52 3.94
N VAL A 144 10.88 5.07 3.48
CA VAL A 144 12.18 5.00 4.14
C VAL A 144 12.50 6.38 4.69
N ARG A 145 12.98 6.43 5.94
CA ARG A 145 13.52 7.63 6.56
C ARG A 145 15.02 7.71 6.27
N SER A 146 15.49 8.88 5.84
CA SER A 146 16.90 9.18 5.72
C SER A 146 17.59 9.24 7.09
N ASP A 147 18.91 9.02 7.11
CA ASP A 147 19.75 9.20 8.29
C ASP A 147 19.75 10.66 8.81
N SER A 148 19.38 11.62 7.96
CA SER A 148 19.13 13.03 8.34
C SER A 148 17.84 13.24 9.13
N GLU A 149 17.04 12.19 9.34
CA GLU A 149 15.79 12.16 10.11
C GLU A 149 14.64 13.05 9.58
N GLU A 150 14.89 13.96 8.65
CA GLU A 150 13.91 14.90 8.08
C GLU A 150 13.41 14.49 6.69
N ASP A 151 14.18 13.68 5.96
CA ASP A 151 13.85 13.31 4.58
C ASP A 151 13.20 11.92 4.49
N PHE A 152 12.13 11.82 3.71
CA PHE A 152 11.42 10.58 3.43
C PHE A 152 11.43 10.30 1.92
N ALA A 153 11.50 9.02 1.57
CA ALA A 153 11.27 8.54 0.22
C ALA A 153 10.20 7.45 0.21
N LEU A 154 9.30 7.53 -0.76
CA LEU A 154 8.25 6.54 -0.97
C LEU A 154 8.84 5.28 -1.61
N VAL A 155 8.40 4.13 -1.12
CA VAL A 155 8.89 2.84 -1.57
C VAL A 155 7.84 2.15 -2.43
N CYS A 156 8.26 1.68 -3.59
CA CYS A 156 7.41 0.85 -4.44
C CYS A 156 8.22 -0.25 -5.17
N VAL A 157 7.51 -1.08 -5.91
CA VAL A 157 8.03 -2.10 -6.81
C VAL A 157 7.98 -1.53 -8.22
N SER A 158 9.11 -1.60 -8.94
CA SER A 158 9.12 -1.24 -10.37
C SER A 158 8.35 -2.30 -11.17
N LYS A 159 7.91 -1.93 -12.36
CA LYS A 159 7.43 -2.89 -13.36
C LYS A 159 8.51 -3.92 -13.72
#